data_AF-A0A1H7F1M6-F1
#
_entry.id   AF-A0A1H7F1M6-F1
#
_cell.length_a   1.000
_cell.length_b   1.000
_cell.length_c   1.000
_cell.angle_alpha   90.00
_cell.angle_beta   90.00
_cell.angle_gamma   90.00
#
_symmetry.space_group_name_H-M   'P 1'
#
loop_
_entity.id
_entity.type
_entity.pdbx_description
1 polymer ?
#
loop_
_entity_poly.entity_id
_entity_poly.type
_entity_poly.pdbx_seq_one_letter_code
_entity_poly.pdbx_strand_id
1 'polypeptide(L)'
;MSVSVTNSLSIRLFYNHYSSVASGSTRKNSTTGTLSFADATALRNAVRNLQDYKFEDVTKDQIQEKLKAFTDTMNNTLESAAKYGKGNSSVKHAASTIKNLNTQYASDLAKIGITVNKDGSMSLYENAAKNYSVSKFSDFFDKDSQYLSDLYSAAKRITRKVDVRI
;
A
#
# COMPACT_ATOMS: atom_id res chain seq x y z
N MET A 1 -0.62 16.86 -19.69
CA MET A 1 -0.19 15.46 -19.95
C MET A 1 0.01 14.78 -18.60
N SER A 2 -1.02 14.09 -18.10
CA SER A 2 -0.98 13.40 -16.81
C SER A 2 -0.17 12.12 -16.97
N VAL A 3 0.95 12.03 -16.26
CA VAL A 3 1.69 10.78 -16.12
C VAL A 3 0.74 9.79 -15.43
N SER A 4 0.13 8.90 -16.21
CA SER A 4 -0.56 7.74 -15.68
C SER A 4 0.48 6.90 -14.97
N VAL A 5 0.50 6.95 -13.63
CA VAL A 5 1.40 6.18 -12.76
C VAL A 5 0.95 4.72 -12.74
N THR A 6 0.92 4.10 -13.91
CA THR A 6 0.46 2.73 -14.12
C THR A 6 1.64 1.76 -14.34
N ASN A 7 2.89 2.21 -14.32
CA ASN A 7 4.05 1.34 -14.59
C ASN A 7 5.35 1.75 -13.88
N SER A 8 5.27 2.26 -12.64
CA SER A 8 6.49 2.52 -11.86
C SER A 8 7.21 1.21 -11.52
N LEU A 9 8.54 1.24 -11.40
CA LEU A 9 9.33 0.05 -11.03
C LEU A 9 8.86 -0.50 -9.68
N SER A 10 8.51 0.40 -8.76
CA SER A 10 8.02 0.06 -7.43
C SER A 10 6.70 -0.71 -7.46
N ILE A 11 5.73 -0.31 -8.28
CA ILE A 11 4.47 -1.08 -8.45
C ILE A 11 4.74 -2.47 -9.02
N ARG A 12 5.67 -2.59 -9.98
CA ARG A 12 6.06 -3.90 -10.52
C ARG A 12 6.71 -4.80 -9.47
N LEU A 13 7.55 -4.26 -8.60
CA LEU A 13 8.15 -5.01 -7.50
C LEU A 13 7.12 -5.42 -6.45
N PHE A 14 6.17 -4.54 -6.13
CA PHE A 14 5.15 -4.82 -5.13
C PHE A 14 4.16 -5.88 -5.62
N TYR A 15 3.54 -5.65 -6.78
CA TYR A 15 2.55 -6.56 -7.36
C TYR A 15 3.16 -7.81 -8.00
N ASN A 16 4.45 -7.77 -8.37
CA ASN A 16 5.15 -8.86 -9.07
C ASN A 16 4.34 -9.36 -10.28
N HIS A 17 3.99 -10.65 -10.32
CA HIS A 17 3.17 -11.26 -11.37
C HIS A 17 1.77 -10.66 -11.53
N TYR A 18 1.29 -9.89 -10.54
CA TYR A 18 -0.02 -9.22 -10.56
C TYR A 18 0.05 -7.76 -11.01
N SER A 19 1.19 -7.29 -11.53
CA SER A 19 1.35 -5.88 -11.93
C SER A 19 0.30 -5.40 -12.94
N SER A 20 -0.23 -6.30 -13.76
CA SER A 20 -1.32 -6.01 -14.71
C SER A 20 -2.63 -5.59 -14.04
N VAL A 21 -2.89 -5.98 -12.79
CA VAL A 21 -4.13 -5.62 -12.05
C VAL A 21 -3.95 -4.44 -11.08
N ALA A 22 -2.77 -3.82 -11.07
CA ALA A 22 -2.50 -2.64 -10.24
C ALA A 22 -3.34 -1.42 -10.67
N SER A 23 -3.64 -1.28 -11.97
CA SER A 23 -4.55 -0.27 -12.51
C SER A 23 -5.03 -0.63 -13.93
N GLY A 24 -5.79 0.25 -14.59
CA GLY A 24 -6.19 0.07 -15.99
C GLY A 24 -7.38 -0.87 -16.21
N SER A 25 -7.53 -1.34 -17.46
CA SER A 25 -8.67 -2.17 -17.90
C SER A 25 -8.65 -3.57 -17.27
N THR A 26 -7.48 -4.19 -17.12
CA THR A 26 -7.34 -5.50 -16.49
C THR A 26 -7.83 -5.47 -15.04
N ARG A 27 -7.50 -4.41 -14.27
CA ARG A 27 -8.06 -4.21 -12.92
C ARG A 27 -9.58 -4.14 -12.94
N LYS A 28 -10.16 -3.35 -13.85
CA LYS A 28 -11.63 -3.18 -13.98
C LYS A 28 -12.36 -4.49 -14.29
N ASN A 29 -11.73 -5.36 -15.09
CA ASN A 29 -12.32 -6.63 -15.53
C ASN A 29 -12.01 -7.80 -14.59
N SER A 30 -11.15 -7.60 -13.58
CA SER A 30 -10.77 -8.66 -12.64
C SER A 30 -11.82 -8.88 -11.56
N THR A 31 -11.95 -10.12 -11.09
CA THR A 31 -12.87 -10.43 -9.99
C THR A 31 -12.42 -9.77 -8.68
N THR A 32 -13.37 -9.51 -7.78
CA THR A 32 -13.09 -8.99 -6.43
C THR A 32 -12.13 -9.90 -5.65
N GLY A 33 -12.21 -11.22 -5.86
CA GLY A 33 -11.28 -12.19 -5.29
C GLY A 33 -9.85 -11.97 -5.77
N THR A 34 -9.65 -12.00 -7.09
CA THR A 34 -8.34 -11.76 -7.71
C THR A 34 -7.74 -10.41 -7.30
N LEU A 35 -8.54 -9.34 -7.30
CA LEU A 35 -8.09 -8.00 -6.93
C LEU A 35 -7.62 -7.93 -5.48
N SER A 36 -8.41 -8.39 -4.53
CA SER A 36 -8.02 -8.30 -3.12
C SER A 36 -6.88 -9.22 -2.76
N PHE A 37 -6.74 -10.36 -3.43
CA PHE A 37 -5.56 -11.20 -3.27
C PHE A 37 -4.30 -10.50 -3.81
N ALA A 38 -4.37 -9.95 -5.02
CA ALA A 38 -3.27 -9.23 -5.65
C ALA A 38 -2.86 -7.99 -4.85
N ASP A 39 -3.82 -7.13 -4.50
CA ASP A 39 -3.58 -5.89 -3.75
C ASP A 39 -2.99 -6.17 -2.37
N ALA A 40 -3.56 -7.13 -1.61
CA ALA A 40 -3.04 -7.48 -0.29
C ALA A 40 -1.68 -8.18 -0.36
N THR A 41 -1.41 -8.96 -1.40
CA THR A 41 -0.07 -9.52 -1.65
C THR A 41 0.92 -8.42 -1.99
N ALA A 42 0.52 -7.46 -2.82
CA ALA A 42 1.33 -6.31 -3.17
C ALA A 42 1.66 -5.46 -1.94
N LEU A 43 0.71 -5.24 -1.05
CA LEU A 43 0.93 -4.51 0.20
C LEU A 43 1.96 -5.21 1.10
N ARG A 44 1.89 -6.54 1.21
CA ARG A 44 2.87 -7.33 1.96
C ARG A 44 4.27 -7.22 1.36
N ASN A 45 4.37 -7.25 0.04
CA ASN A 45 5.62 -7.09 -0.67
C ASN A 45 6.15 -5.67 -0.53
N ALA A 46 5.28 -4.66 -0.58
CA ALA A 46 5.63 -3.26 -0.38
C ALA A 46 6.27 -3.05 0.99
N VAL A 47 5.64 -3.53 2.06
CA VAL A 47 6.20 -3.46 3.42
C VAL A 47 7.60 -4.07 3.48
N ARG A 48 7.77 -5.31 3.00
CA ARG A 48 9.08 -5.97 3.01
C ARG A 48 10.12 -5.23 2.18
N ASN A 49 9.76 -4.83 0.96
CA ASN A 49 10.66 -4.15 0.05
C ASN A 49 11.11 -2.81 0.64
N LEU A 50 10.24 -2.08 1.34
CA LEU A 50 10.58 -0.80 1.96
C LEU A 50 11.41 -0.99 3.23
N GLN A 51 11.16 -2.04 4.02
CA GLN A 51 11.95 -2.39 5.20
C GLN A 51 13.38 -2.84 4.89
N ASP A 52 13.59 -3.45 3.73
CA ASP A 52 14.93 -3.83 3.25
C ASP A 52 15.58 -2.72 2.40
N TYR A 53 14.90 -1.58 2.21
CA TYR A 53 15.37 -0.54 1.31
C TYR A 53 16.34 0.42 2.00
N LYS A 54 17.48 0.68 1.36
CA LYS A 54 18.45 1.69 1.78
C LYS A 54 18.08 3.04 1.16
N PHE A 55 17.37 3.88 1.90
CA PHE A 55 16.91 5.17 1.39
C PHE A 55 18.07 6.16 1.19
N GLU A 56 19.19 5.96 1.88
CA GLU A 56 20.40 6.77 1.82
C GLU A 56 21.15 6.64 0.49
N ASP A 57 21.00 5.49 -0.17
CA ASP A 57 21.77 5.14 -1.37
C ASP A 57 21.10 5.60 -2.68
N VAL A 58 19.96 6.29 -2.60
CA VAL A 58 19.08 6.54 -3.75
C VAL A 58 18.62 7.98 -3.90
N THR A 59 18.10 8.32 -5.08
CA THR A 59 17.65 9.69 -5.35
C THR A 59 16.29 9.97 -4.70
N LYS A 60 16.03 11.25 -4.43
CA LYS A 60 14.73 11.72 -3.91
C LYS A 60 13.57 11.34 -4.82
N ASP A 61 13.76 11.32 -6.14
CA ASP A 61 12.71 10.94 -7.07
C ASP A 61 12.38 9.44 -6.96
N GLN A 62 13.37 8.58 -6.71
CA GLN A 62 13.13 7.15 -6.44
C GLN A 62 12.40 6.93 -5.11
N ILE A 63 12.73 7.71 -4.08
CA ILE A 63 12.00 7.69 -2.80
C ILE A 63 10.55 8.12 -3.02
N GLN A 64 10.33 9.22 -3.75
CA GLN A 64 8.98 9.73 -4.06
C GLN A 64 8.15 8.69 -4.82
N GLU A 65 8.74 8.02 -5.82
CA GLU A 65 8.10 6.94 -6.57
C GLU A 65 7.66 5.79 -5.64
N LYS A 66 8.50 5.41 -4.68
CA LYS A 66 8.22 4.33 -3.73
C LYS A 66 7.12 4.69 -2.75
N LEU A 67 7.16 5.89 -2.18
CA LEU A 67 6.10 6.41 -1.33
C LEU A 67 4.77 6.41 -2.10
N LYS A 68 4.80 6.82 -3.37
CA LYS A 68 3.60 6.83 -4.21
C LYS A 68 3.06 5.43 -4.45
N ALA A 69 3.94 4.50 -4.82
CA ALA A 69 3.56 3.11 -5.02
C ALA A 69 2.99 2.48 -3.73
N PHE A 70 3.54 2.83 -2.57
CA PHE A 70 3.05 2.37 -1.27
C PHE A 70 1.64 2.90 -0.99
N THR A 71 1.42 4.22 -1.12
CA THR A 71 0.09 4.82 -0.90
C THR A 71 -0.95 4.30 -1.90
N ASP A 72 -0.56 4.14 -3.16
CA ASP A 72 -1.46 3.64 -4.21
C ASP A 72 -1.83 2.16 -3.95
N THR A 73 -0.87 1.33 -3.54
CA THR A 73 -1.12 -0.09 -3.16
C THR A 73 -2.00 -0.21 -1.91
N MET A 74 -1.79 0.66 -0.92
CA MET A 74 -2.63 0.76 0.28
C MET A 74 -4.08 1.09 -0.07
N ASN A 75 -4.28 2.13 -0.88
CA ASN A 75 -5.60 2.55 -1.31
C ASN A 75 -6.29 1.48 -2.16
N ASN A 76 -5.56 0.84 -3.08
CA ASN A 76 -6.07 -0.29 -3.86
C ASN A 76 -6.54 -1.45 -2.97
N THR A 77 -5.79 -1.77 -1.90
CA THR A 77 -6.15 -2.82 -0.93
C THR A 77 -7.44 -2.48 -0.20
N LEU A 78 -7.62 -1.23 0.23
CA LEU A 78 -8.85 -0.77 0.87
C LEU A 78 -10.03 -0.77 -0.10
N GLU A 79 -9.81 -0.34 -1.34
CA GLU A 79 -10.84 -0.27 -2.40
C GLU A 79 -11.32 -1.68 -2.79
N SER A 80 -10.42 -2.62 -3.02
CA SER A 80 -10.80 -3.98 -3.40
C SER A 80 -11.48 -4.72 -2.25
N ALA A 81 -11.00 -4.55 -1.01
CA ALA A 81 -11.64 -5.13 0.16
C ALA A 81 -13.03 -4.52 0.45
N ALA A 82 -13.28 -3.26 0.06
CA ALA A 82 -14.59 -2.63 0.20
C ALA A 82 -15.67 -3.23 -0.72
N LYS A 83 -15.27 -3.87 -1.83
CA LYS A 83 -16.18 -4.52 -2.79
C LYS A 83 -16.85 -5.78 -2.23
N TYR A 84 -16.40 -6.29 -1.09
CA TYR A 84 -17.03 -7.43 -0.43
C TYR A 84 -18.37 -7.05 0.22
N GLY A 85 -19.40 -7.84 -0.11
CA GLY A 85 -20.73 -7.75 0.50
C GLY A 85 -20.73 -8.07 2.00
N LYS A 86 -21.86 -7.82 2.68
CA LYS A 86 -22.01 -7.98 4.15
C LYS A 86 -21.68 -9.39 4.66
N GLY A 87 -21.82 -10.43 3.84
CA GLY A 87 -21.53 -11.83 4.20
C GLY A 87 -20.05 -12.20 4.32
N ASN A 88 -19.13 -11.39 3.78
CA ASN A 88 -17.68 -11.65 3.85
C ASN A 88 -17.02 -10.81 4.95
N SER A 89 -17.42 -11.08 6.20
CA SER A 89 -17.01 -10.33 7.38
C SER A 89 -15.49 -10.30 7.55
N SER A 90 -14.79 -11.41 7.34
CA SER A 90 -13.35 -11.54 7.63
C SER A 90 -12.46 -10.58 6.83
N VAL A 91 -12.69 -10.44 5.51
CA VAL A 91 -11.90 -9.52 4.66
C VAL A 91 -12.18 -8.07 5.04
N LYS A 92 -13.45 -7.73 5.30
CA LYS A 92 -13.84 -6.38 5.73
C LYS A 92 -13.26 -6.01 7.10
N HIS A 93 -13.20 -6.97 8.03
CA HIS A 93 -12.60 -6.75 9.34
C HIS A 93 -11.10 -6.47 9.20
N ALA A 94 -10.39 -7.25 8.38
CA ALA A 94 -8.98 -7.01 8.11
C ALA A 94 -8.74 -5.63 7.45
N ALA A 95 -9.58 -5.23 6.48
CA ALA A 95 -9.51 -3.90 5.88
C ALA A 95 -9.84 -2.78 6.89
N SER A 96 -10.78 -3.00 7.80
CA SER A 96 -11.06 -2.07 8.90
C SER A 96 -9.88 -1.94 9.85
N THR A 97 -9.16 -3.04 10.13
CA THR A 97 -7.91 -2.99 10.90
C THR A 97 -6.88 -2.10 10.19
N ILE A 98 -6.72 -2.25 8.87
CA ILE A 98 -5.80 -1.39 8.08
C ILE A 98 -6.20 0.09 8.21
N LYS A 99 -7.49 0.42 8.06
CA LYS A 99 -7.99 1.80 8.21
C LYS A 99 -7.68 2.35 9.60
N ASN A 100 -7.96 1.57 10.65
CA ASN A 100 -7.72 1.99 12.02
C ASN A 100 -6.22 2.21 12.29
N LEU A 101 -5.35 1.32 11.78
CA LEU A 101 -3.90 1.51 11.86
C LEU A 101 -3.48 2.81 11.17
N ASN A 102 -3.99 3.09 9.97
CA ASN A 102 -3.67 4.35 9.27
C ASN A 102 -4.09 5.56 10.10
N THR A 103 -5.30 5.55 10.66
CA THR A 103 -5.78 6.65 11.50
C THR A 103 -4.96 6.80 12.78
N GLN A 104 -4.61 5.69 13.44
CA GLN A 104 -3.80 5.69 14.66
C GLN A 104 -2.40 6.25 14.43
N TYR A 105 -1.78 5.90 13.31
CA TYR A 105 -0.42 6.34 12.93
C TYR A 105 -0.42 7.55 11.99
N ALA A 106 -1.54 8.27 11.87
CA ALA A 106 -1.66 9.40 10.93
C ALA A 106 -0.61 10.49 11.18
N SER A 107 -0.29 10.76 12.45
CA SER A 107 0.75 11.72 12.83
C SER A 107 2.14 11.28 12.37
N ASP A 108 2.46 9.99 12.42
CA ASP A 108 3.76 9.47 11.99
C ASP A 108 3.86 9.42 10.45
N LEU A 109 2.77 9.03 9.79
CA LEU A 109 2.64 9.12 8.33
C LEU A 109 2.82 10.56 7.83
N ALA A 110 2.29 11.56 8.55
CA ALA A 110 2.46 12.96 8.19
C ALA A 110 3.92 13.43 8.27
N LYS A 111 4.75 12.83 9.14
CA LYS A 111 6.19 13.13 9.25
C LYS A 111 6.99 12.70 8.03
N ILE A 112 6.42 11.83 7.18
CA ILE A 112 7.01 11.42 5.88
C ILE A 112 6.21 11.95 4.69
N GLY A 113 5.31 12.92 4.91
CA GLY A 113 4.51 13.55 3.86
C GLY A 113 3.33 12.71 3.36
N ILE A 114 2.84 11.75 4.15
CA ILE A 114 1.61 11.00 3.86
C ILE A 114 0.50 11.49 4.77
N THR A 115 -0.60 11.96 4.18
CA THR A 115 -1.81 12.36 4.90
C THR A 115 -2.82 11.22 4.90
N VAL A 116 -3.44 10.96 6.05
CA VAL A 116 -4.55 10.00 6.16
C VAL A 116 -5.88 10.74 6.10
N ASN A 117 -6.73 10.32 5.17
CA ASN A 117 -8.05 10.88 4.96
C ASN A 117 -9.06 10.29 5.98
N LYS A 118 -10.21 10.94 6.14
CA LYS A 118 -11.27 10.51 7.10
C LYS A 118 -11.77 9.08 6.91
N ASP A 119 -11.67 8.55 5.70
CA ASP A 119 -12.11 7.19 5.34
C ASP A 119 -11.02 6.11 5.53
N GLY A 120 -9.84 6.52 6.02
CA GLY A 120 -8.66 5.68 6.23
C GLY A 120 -7.77 5.51 5.00
N SER A 121 -8.11 6.13 3.86
CA SER A 121 -7.25 6.18 2.67
C SER A 121 -6.08 7.15 2.87
N MET A 122 -5.07 7.06 2.02
CA MET A 122 -3.85 7.87 2.10
C MET A 122 -3.68 8.79 0.89
N SER A 123 -3.09 9.96 1.12
CA SER A 123 -2.69 10.91 0.10
C SER A 123 -1.21 11.25 0.31
N LEU A 124 -0.39 11.10 -0.74
CA LEU A 124 1.01 11.47 -0.71
C LEU A 124 1.20 12.94 -1.13
N TYR A 125 2.00 13.67 -0.37
CA TYR A 125 2.43 15.00 -0.77
C TYR A 125 3.41 14.93 -1.95
N GLU A 126 3.16 15.72 -3.00
CA GLU A 126 3.84 15.62 -4.31
C GLU A 126 5.37 15.73 -4.23
N ASN A 127 5.89 16.48 -3.26
CA ASN A 127 7.33 16.69 -3.06
C ASN A 127 7.81 16.17 -1.70
N ALA A 128 7.19 15.11 -1.16
CA ALA A 128 7.55 14.56 0.15
C ALA A 128 9.06 14.23 0.24
N ALA A 129 9.61 13.47 -0.71
CA ALA A 129 11.04 13.13 -0.68
C ALA A 129 11.98 14.34 -0.81
N LYS A 130 11.49 15.49 -1.29
CA LYS A 130 12.27 16.73 -1.37
C LYS A 130 12.22 17.52 -0.06
N ASN A 131 11.09 17.49 0.63
CA ASN A 131 10.80 18.32 1.79
C ASN A 131 11.10 17.65 3.14
N TYR A 132 11.16 16.32 3.18
CA TYR A 132 11.50 15.56 4.38
C TYR A 132 12.89 14.93 4.25
N SER A 133 13.58 14.76 5.38
CA SER A 133 14.92 14.16 5.41
C SER A 133 14.86 12.67 5.11
N VAL A 134 15.90 12.15 4.47
CA VAL A 134 16.01 10.72 4.14
C VAL A 134 15.88 9.85 5.39
N SER A 135 16.50 10.26 6.50
CA SER A 135 16.43 9.57 7.79
C SER A 135 15.00 9.32 8.26
N LYS A 136 14.06 10.25 8.02
CA LYS A 136 12.66 10.05 8.44
C LYS A 136 11.99 8.90 7.69
N PHE A 137 12.39 8.65 6.43
CA PHE A 137 11.88 7.51 5.68
C PHE A 137 12.51 6.23 6.20
N SER A 138 13.83 6.20 6.42
CA SER A 138 14.53 5.05 7.00
C SER A 138 13.97 4.67 8.36
N ASP A 139 13.78 5.65 9.26
CA ASP A 139 13.22 5.43 10.60
C ASP A 139 11.77 4.94 10.54
N PHE A 140 10.94 5.50 9.64
CA PHE A 140 9.54 5.08 9.52
C PHE A 140 9.41 3.66 8.95
N PHE A 141 10.22 3.36 7.93
CA PHE A 141 10.25 2.07 7.26
C PHE A 141 11.18 1.06 7.92
N ASP A 142 11.60 1.29 9.15
CA ASP A 142 12.46 0.35 9.86
C ASP A 142 11.79 -1.02 10.08
N LYS A 143 12.62 -2.06 10.24
CA LYS A 143 12.17 -3.44 10.47
C LYS A 143 11.39 -3.60 11.77
N ASP A 144 11.70 -2.77 12.77
CA ASP A 144 11.05 -2.78 14.09
C ASP A 144 9.78 -1.90 14.12
N SER A 145 9.38 -1.32 12.99
CA SER A 145 8.14 -0.55 12.88
C SER A 145 6.91 -1.40 13.17
N GLN A 146 6.30 -1.18 14.34
CA GLN A 146 5.07 -1.85 14.76
C GLN A 146 3.93 -1.64 13.76
N TYR A 147 3.79 -0.41 13.24
CA TYR A 147 2.80 -0.08 12.22
C TYR A 147 2.93 -1.00 10.99
N LEU A 148 4.15 -1.18 10.48
CA LEU A 148 4.39 -2.00 9.29
C LEU A 148 4.19 -3.48 9.55
N SER A 149 4.57 -3.97 10.73
CA SER A 149 4.34 -5.35 11.18
C SER A 149 2.83 -5.67 11.27
N ASP A 150 2.05 -4.77 11.86
CA ASP A 150 0.60 -4.91 11.98
C ASP A 150 -0.08 -4.80 10.62
N LEU A 151 0.38 -3.88 9.77
CA LEU A 151 -0.10 -3.70 8.41
C LEU A 151 0.14 -4.96 7.57
N TYR A 152 1.35 -5.52 7.63
CA TYR A 152 1.70 -6.77 6.97
C TYR A 152 0.78 -7.91 7.44
N SER A 153 0.54 -8.00 8.74
CA SER A 153 -0.31 -9.02 9.35
C SER A 153 -1.78 -8.89 8.92
N ALA A 154 -2.31 -7.67 8.87
CA ALA A 154 -3.66 -7.41 8.38
C ALA A 154 -3.81 -7.76 6.89
N ALA A 155 -2.85 -7.36 6.06
CA ALA A 155 -2.82 -7.72 4.64
C ALA A 155 -2.74 -9.26 4.44
N LYS A 156 -1.94 -9.95 5.25
CA LYS A 156 -1.85 -11.43 5.25
C LYS A 156 -3.20 -12.08 5.58
N ARG A 157 -3.98 -11.50 6.50
CA ARG A 157 -5.34 -12.00 6.81
C ARG A 157 -6.26 -11.88 5.59
N ILE A 158 -6.19 -10.79 4.83
CA ILE A 158 -6.94 -10.65 3.57
C ILE A 158 -6.58 -11.79 2.62
N THR A 159 -5.29 -11.98 2.32
CA THR A 159 -4.86 -13.04 1.37
C THR A 159 -5.31 -14.45 1.74
N ARG A 160 -5.51 -14.74 3.03
CA ARG A 160 -5.96 -16.05 3.55
C ARG A 160 -7.48 -16.25 3.52
N LYS A 161 -8.24 -15.17 3.41
CA LYS A 161 -9.71 -15.15 3.56
C LYS A 161 -10.43 -14.78 2.27
N VAL A 162 -9.69 -14.32 1.28
CA VAL A 162 -10.19 -14.08 -0.06
C VAL A 162 -10.40 -15.42 -0.76
N ASP A 163 -11.59 -15.62 -1.31
CA ASP A 163 -11.88 -16.73 -2.22
C ASP A 163 -11.31 -16.38 -3.59
N VAL A 164 -10.19 -17.02 -3.94
CA VAL A 164 -9.58 -16.88 -5.27
C VAL A 164 -9.91 -18.15 -6.04
N ARG A 165 -10.82 -18.03 -7.02
CA ARG A 165 -10.89 -19.01 -8.11
C ARG A 165 -9.73 -18.70 -9.05
N ILE A 166 -8.61 -19.38 -8.84
CA ILE A 166 -7.44 -19.33 -9.73
C ILE A 166 -7.65 -20.35 -10.84
#